data_AF-A0A4U7EUN8-F1
#
_entry.id   AF-A0A4U7EUN8-F1
#
_cell.length_a   1.000
_cell.length_b   1.000
_cell.length_c   1.000
_cell.angle_alpha   90.00
_cell.angle_beta   90.00
_cell.angle_gamma   90.00
#
_symmetry.space_group_name_H-M   'P 1'
#
loop_
_entity.id
_entity.type
_entity.pdbx_description
1 polymer ?
#
loop_
_entity_poly.entity_id
_entity_poly.type
_entity_poly.pdbx_seq_one_letter_code
_entity_poly.pdbx_strand_id
1 'polypeptide(L)'
;MDLLGVDESIERKVVAAVGIQFLVTVGIFLAPFALSGTALYVVSGGLFVGAVVAIYNTLLIVRRDFVAPIRRLDAGAAAIASAPA
;
A
#
# COMPACT_ATOMS: atom_id res chain seq x y z
N MET A 1 2.92 -21.24 17.44
CA MET A 1 3.97 -21.06 16.43
C MET A 1 3.54 -19.89 15.58
N ASP A 2 4.41 -18.91 15.36
CA ASP A 2 4.18 -17.86 14.36
C ASP A 2 3.47 -18.48 13.16
N LEU A 3 2.28 -17.99 12.83
CA LEU A 3 1.61 -18.31 11.56
C LEU A 3 2.29 -17.51 10.42
N LEU A 4 3.64 -17.60 10.43
CA LEU A 4 4.59 -17.62 9.32
C LEU A 4 5.40 -16.36 9.02
N GLY A 5 5.65 -15.45 9.98
CA GLY A 5 6.41 -14.21 9.68
C GLY A 5 5.71 -13.32 8.63
N VAL A 6 4.45 -13.64 8.34
CA VAL A 6 3.61 -12.96 7.36
C VAL A 6 3.22 -11.60 7.91
N ASP A 7 2.77 -11.52 9.17
CA ASP A 7 2.39 -10.26 9.82
C ASP A 7 3.55 -9.26 9.85
N GLU A 8 4.75 -9.68 10.25
CA GLU A 8 5.93 -8.81 10.26
C GLU A 8 6.35 -8.39 8.83
N SER A 9 6.15 -9.25 7.82
CA SER A 9 6.40 -8.89 6.42
C SER A 9 5.35 -7.90 5.88
N ILE A 10 4.09 -8.03 6.31
CA ILE A 10 2.98 -7.20 5.87
C ILE A 10 3.11 -5.81 6.50
N GLU A 11 3.36 -5.73 7.80
CA GLU A 11 3.58 -4.47 8.50
C GLU A 11 4.71 -3.68 7.83
N ARG A 12 5.86 -4.33 7.58
CA ARG A 12 7.00 -3.71 6.91
C ARG A 12 6.70 -3.25 5.48
N LYS A 13 5.90 -4.01 4.72
CA LYS A 13 5.45 -3.61 3.37
C LYS A 13 4.53 -2.40 3.42
N VAL A 14 3.57 -2.40 4.33
CA VAL A 14 2.62 -1.28 4.50
C VAL A 14 3.35 -0.03 4.97
N VAL A 15 4.21 -0.14 5.99
CA VAL A 15 5.01 0.98 6.52
C VAL A 15 5.94 1.55 5.44
N ALA A 16 6.59 0.71 4.64
CA ALA A 16 7.42 1.17 3.53
C ALA A 16 6.59 1.93 2.47
N ALA A 17 5.43 1.40 2.09
CA ALA A 17 4.56 2.03 1.10
C ALA A 17 4.01 3.38 1.60
N VAL A 18 3.51 3.42 2.83
CA VAL A 18 3.03 4.65 3.49
C VAL A 18 4.16 5.67 3.66
N GLY A 19 5.36 5.22 4.05
CA GLY A 19 6.53 6.06 4.19
C GLY A 19 6.94 6.74 2.88
N ILE A 20 6.95 6.00 1.76
CA ILE A 20 7.21 6.57 0.43
C ILE A 20 6.14 7.60 0.08
N GLN A 21 4.87 7.29 0.33
CA GLN A 21 3.75 8.18 0.02
C GLN A 21 3.81 9.50 0.82
N PHE A 22 4.23 9.41 2.08
CA PHE A 22 4.47 10.57 2.94
C PHE A 22 5.66 11.41 2.43
N LEU A 23 6.78 10.77 2.09
CA LEU A 23 7.96 11.45 1.56
C LEU A 23 7.66 12.19 0.25
N VAL A 24 6.88 11.57 -0.64
CA VAL A 24 6.44 12.23 -1.88
C VAL A 24 5.57 13.45 -1.56
N THR A 25 4.66 13.34 -0.60
CA THR A 25 3.82 14.47 -0.17
C THR A 25 4.65 15.63 0.39
N VAL A 26 5.63 15.33 1.25
CA VAL A 26 6.60 16.31 1.77
C VAL A 26 7.40 16.94 0.62
N GLY A 27 7.83 16.13 -0.35
CA GLY A 27 8.50 16.61 -1.56
C GLY A 27 7.67 17.62 -2.35
N ILE A 28 6.38 17.35 -2.56
CA ILE A 28 5.47 18.27 -3.27
C ILE A 28 5.32 19.58 -2.48
N PHE A 29 5.19 19.48 -1.16
CA PHE A 29 5.08 20.65 -0.28
C PHE A 29 6.35 21.51 -0.31
N LEU A 30 7.53 20.89 -0.34
CA LEU A 30 8.81 21.59 -0.33
C LEU A 30 9.26 22.09 -1.71
N ALA A 31 8.82 21.44 -2.79
CA ALA A 31 9.19 21.79 -4.17
C ALA A 31 9.06 23.29 -4.51
N PRO A 32 7.97 24.02 -4.19
CA PRO A 32 7.85 25.44 -4.52
C PRO A 32 8.81 26.36 -3.76
N PHE A 33 9.42 25.89 -2.67
CA PHE A 33 10.43 26.64 -1.93
C PHE A 33 11.83 26.53 -2.56
N ALA A 34 12.08 25.48 -3.34
CA ALA A 34 13.39 25.20 -3.96
C ALA A 34 13.41 25.41 -5.48
N LEU A 35 12.26 25.29 -6.16
CA LEU A 35 12.14 25.32 -7.61
C LEU A 35 11.12 26.37 -8.06
N SER A 36 11.25 26.84 -9.30
CA SER A 36 10.33 27.78 -9.92
C SER A 36 10.11 27.49 -11.41
N GLY A 37 9.09 28.10 -12.00
CA GLY A 37 8.77 27.99 -13.43
C GLY A 37 8.52 26.54 -13.88
N THR A 38 8.93 26.20 -15.09
CA THR A 38 8.70 24.88 -15.70
C THR A 38 9.28 23.72 -14.88
N ALA A 39 10.43 23.93 -14.23
CA ALA A 39 11.07 22.89 -13.40
C ALA A 39 10.18 22.47 -12.22
N LEU A 40 9.50 23.44 -11.58
CA LEU A 40 8.55 23.16 -10.51
C LEU A 40 7.38 22.30 -11.01
N TYR A 41 6.82 22.61 -12.17
CA TYR A 41 5.71 21.84 -12.73
C TYR A 41 6.10 20.40 -13.08
N VAL A 42 7.29 20.21 -13.68
CA VAL A 42 7.80 18.88 -14.01
C VAL A 42 8.04 18.05 -12.75
N VAL A 43 8.67 18.63 -11.72
CA VAL A 43 8.95 17.93 -10.46
C VAL A 43 7.67 17.61 -9.70
N SER A 44 6.76 18.57 -9.55
CA SER A 44 5.46 18.35 -8.91
C SER A 44 4.62 17.32 -9.65
N GLY A 45 4.63 17.35 -11.00
CA GLY A 45 3.96 16.33 -11.82
C GLY A 45 4.56 14.94 -11.63
N GLY A 46 5.89 14.83 -11.63
CA GLY A 46 6.59 13.56 -11.37
C GLY A 46 6.31 13.00 -9.98
N LEU A 47 6.37 13.86 -8.96
CA LEU A 47 6.01 13.49 -7.58
C LEU A 47 4.55 13.06 -7.48
N PHE A 48 3.63 13.76 -8.15
CA PHE A 48 2.22 13.38 -8.18
C PHE A 48 2.02 11.99 -8.79
N VAL A 49 2.64 11.70 -9.94
CA VAL A 49 2.59 10.36 -10.54
C VAL A 49 3.19 9.32 -9.60
N GLY A 50 4.32 9.64 -8.94
CA GLY A 50 4.92 8.80 -7.91
C GLY A 50 3.97 8.49 -6.75
N ALA A 51 3.21 9.49 -6.27
CA ALA A 51 2.19 9.29 -5.24
C ALA A 51 1.07 8.36 -5.71
N VAL A 52 0.59 8.51 -6.95
CA VAL A 52 -0.42 7.63 -7.54
C VAL A 52 0.09 6.18 -7.58
N VAL A 53 1.33 5.96 -8.04
CA VAL A 53 1.94 4.62 -8.07
C VAL A 53 2.07 4.04 -6.65
N ALA A 54 2.46 4.85 -5.66
CA ALA A 54 2.53 4.43 -4.28
C ALA A 54 1.15 4.00 -3.75
N ILE A 55 0.08 4.73 -4.07
CA ILE A 55 -1.30 4.35 -3.72
C ILE A 55 -1.67 2.98 -4.30
N TYR A 56 -1.40 2.76 -5.59
CA TYR A 56 -1.66 1.46 -6.22
C TYR A 56 -0.88 0.33 -5.57
N ASN A 57 0.39 0.56 -5.23
CA ASN A 57 1.21 -0.41 -4.49
C ASN A 57 0.60 -0.74 -3.12
N THR A 58 0.15 0.27 -2.36
CA THR A 58 -0.51 0.06 -1.06
C THR A 58 -1.79 -0.76 -1.22
N LEU A 59 -2.66 -0.42 -2.19
CA LEU A 59 -3.90 -1.17 -2.45
C LEU A 59 -3.63 -2.62 -2.84
N LEU A 60 -2.56 -2.87 -3.60
CA LEU A 60 -2.19 -4.22 -4.04
C LEU A 60 -1.68 -5.06 -2.87
N ILE A 61 -0.86 -4.47 -2.00
CA ILE A 61 -0.42 -5.10 -0.73
C ILE A 61 -1.65 -5.42 0.12
N VAL A 62 -2.55 -4.46 0.35
CA VAL A 62 -3.75 -4.67 1.17
C VAL A 62 -4.64 -5.77 0.60
N ARG A 63 -4.92 -5.74 -0.71
CA ARG A 63 -5.81 -6.73 -1.34
C ARG A 63 -5.23 -8.14 -1.31
N ARG A 64 -3.94 -8.29 -1.63
CA ARG A 64 -3.31 -9.61 -1.71
C ARG A 64 -3.01 -10.16 -0.33
N ASP A 65 -2.53 -9.32 0.58
CA ASP A 65 -1.95 -9.78 1.82
C ASP A 65 -2.95 -9.72 3.00
N PHE A 66 -4.07 -8.96 2.91
CA PHE A 66 -5.16 -9.00 3.90
C PHE A 66 -6.48 -9.57 3.37
N VAL A 67 -6.98 -9.08 2.24
CA VAL A 67 -8.34 -9.43 1.78
C VAL A 67 -8.41 -10.88 1.27
N ALA A 68 -7.41 -11.32 0.50
CA ALA A 68 -7.41 -12.68 -0.07
C ALA A 68 -7.27 -13.80 0.98
N PRO A 69 -6.48 -13.67 2.06
CA PRO A 69 -6.48 -14.62 3.17
C PRO A 69 -7.83 -14.68 3.89
N ILE A 70 -8.43 -13.53 4.23
CA ILE A 70 -9.73 -13.47 4.93
C ILE A 70 -10.82 -14.17 4.11
N ARG A 71 -10.89 -13.91 2.80
CA ARG A 71 -11.87 -14.58 1.93
C ARG A 71 -11.66 -16.10 1.84
N ARG A 72 -10.42 -16.58 1.95
CA ARG A 72 -10.14 -18.02 1.98
C ARG A 72 -10.59 -18.66 3.29
N LEU A 73 -10.42 -17.97 4.42
CA LEU A 73 -10.92 -18.42 5.71
C LEU A 73 -12.45 -18.47 5.73
N ASP A 74 -13.11 -17.44 5.21
CA ASP A 74 -14.57 -17.37 5.09
C ASP A 74 -15.13 -18.52 4.23
N ALA A 75 -14.52 -18.78 3.07
CA ALA A 75 -14.89 -19.91 2.22
C ALA A 75 -14.69 -21.28 2.90
N GLY A 76 -13.60 -21.43 3.67
CA GLY A 76 -13.35 -22.65 4.45
C GLY A 76 -14.38 -22.85 5.57
N ALA A 77 -14.73 -21.77 6.28
CA ALA A 77 -15.75 -21.79 7.32
C ALA A 77 -17.14 -22.14 6.74
N ALA A 78 -17.49 -21.58 5.59
CA ALA A 78 -18.72 -21.91 4.87
C ALA A 78 -18.76 -23.38 4.42
N ALA A 79 -17.63 -23.94 4.00
CA ALA A 79 -17.52 -25.35 3.65
C ALA A 79 -17.71 -26.28 4.86
N ILE A 80 -17.17 -25.91 6.04
CA ILE A 80 -17.39 -26.67 7.28
C ILE A 80 -18.84 -26.57 7.73
N ALA A 81 -19.44 -25.39 7.68
CA ALA A 81 -20.82 -25.17 8.10
C ALA A 81 -21.86 -25.88 7.19
N SER A 82 -21.48 -26.21 5.96
CA SER A 82 -22.32 -26.93 4.98
C SER A 82 -22.02 -28.44 4.92
N ALA A 83 -21.04 -28.94 5.68
CA ALA A 83 -20.76 -30.36 5.76
C ALA A 83 -21.87 -31.08 6.55
N PRO A 84 -22.45 -32.19 6.04
CA PRO A 84 -23.43 -32.97 6.78
C PRO A 84 -22.76 -33.70 7.96
N ALA A 85 -23.51 -33.81 9.07
CA ALA A 85 -23.08 -34.40 10.33
C ALA A 85 -22.82 -35.91 10.24
#